data_AF-A0A2H1X213-F1
#
_entry.id   AF-A0A2H1X213-F1
#
_cell.length_a   1.000
_cell.length_b   1.000
_cell.length_c   1.000
_cell.angle_alpha   90.00
_cell.angle_beta   90.00
_cell.angle_gamma   90.00
#
_symmetry.space_group_name_H-M   'P 1'
#
loop_
_entity.id
_entity.type
_entity.pdbx_description
1 polymer ?
#
loop_
_entity_poly.entity_id
_entity_poly.type
_entity_poly.pdbx_seq_one_letter_code
_entity_poly.pdbx_strand_id
1 'polypeptide(L)'
;MLAADDLNMVSSGEYVFFNIELFSNLASASSKEPWKVEGDTEERNEKARRAYSAVLTVTSPAPEKEEYLAFSDQVKVLAATKYNYTFGKGEVVSTFVAAFYDAVLLYALALNDTLRDVEDPRGPLDGAAVIRKMWNRTFQEFTINESKDHLMAGNVPVFTLVLRVSMGCSLALIAYYQ
;
A
#
# COMPACT_ATOMS: atom_id res chain seq x y z
N MET A 1 -20.75 6.45 11.81
CA MET A 1 -20.40 6.91 13.17
C MET A 1 -21.48 7.73 13.85
N LEU A 2 -22.00 8.83 13.27
CA LEU A 2 -23.05 9.63 13.92
C LEU A 2 -24.28 8.82 14.36
N ALA A 3 -24.76 7.91 13.53
CA ALA A 3 -25.88 7.02 13.91
C ALA A 3 -25.52 6.05 15.06
N ALA A 4 -24.26 5.62 15.17
CA ALA A 4 -23.81 4.77 16.27
C ALA A 4 -23.69 5.56 17.59
N ASP A 5 -23.30 6.84 17.50
CA ASP A 5 -23.34 7.79 18.62
C ASP A 5 -24.78 8.01 19.11
N ASP A 6 -25.74 8.18 18.20
CA ASP A 6 -27.18 8.30 18.53
C ASP A 6 -27.74 7.05 19.24
N LEU A 7 -27.16 5.88 18.98
CA LEU A 7 -27.50 4.61 19.61
C LEU A 7 -26.66 4.32 20.86
N ASN A 8 -25.86 5.28 21.35
CA ASN A 8 -24.98 5.15 22.50
C ASN A 8 -23.95 4.00 22.39
N MET A 9 -23.61 3.58 21.17
CA MET A 9 -22.67 2.49 20.92
C MET A 9 -21.21 2.93 21.05
N VAL A 10 -20.93 4.22 20.84
CA VAL A 10 -19.58 4.82 20.94
C VAL A 10 -19.11 4.87 22.40
N SER A 11 -20.02 5.19 23.32
CA SER A 11 -19.77 5.43 24.75
C SER A 11 -20.06 4.23 25.65
N SER A 12 -20.73 3.18 25.16
CA SER A 12 -21.07 2.01 25.99
C SER A 12 -19.88 1.14 26.36
N GLY A 13 -18.79 1.18 25.57
CA GLY A 13 -17.64 0.28 25.72
C GLY A 13 -17.89 -1.15 25.23
N GLU A 14 -19.07 -1.43 24.66
CA GLU A 14 -19.45 -2.76 24.16
C GLU A 14 -19.09 -2.97 22.68
N TYR A 15 -18.73 -1.90 21.98
CA TYR A 15 -18.43 -1.91 20.54
C TYR A 15 -17.03 -1.35 20.27
N VAL A 16 -16.36 -1.96 19.31
CA VAL A 16 -15.14 -1.43 18.70
C VAL A 16 -15.40 -1.23 17.22
N PHE A 17 -15.08 -0.03 16.72
CA PHE A 17 -15.26 0.31 15.32
C PHE A 17 -13.91 0.26 14.62
N PHE A 18 -13.83 -0.47 13.51
CA PHE A 18 -12.67 -0.48 12.63
C PHE A 18 -13.07 0.02 11.25
N ASN A 19 -12.26 0.89 10.65
CA ASN A 19 -12.28 1.13 9.22
C ASN A 19 -10.92 0.76 8.62
N ILE A 20 -10.94 0.38 7.35
CA ILE A 20 -9.76 -0.07 6.63
C ILE A 20 -9.48 0.95 5.53
N GLU A 21 -8.31 1.56 5.59
CA GLU A 21 -7.82 2.51 4.60
C GLU A 21 -6.42 2.10 4.12
N LEU A 22 -6.38 1.27 3.07
CA LEU A 22 -5.11 0.72 2.57
C LEU A 22 -4.35 1.67 1.64
N PHE A 23 -5.08 2.61 1.03
CA PHE A 23 -4.59 3.42 -0.09
C PHE A 23 -4.80 4.91 0.11
N SER A 24 -5.26 5.33 1.30
CA SER A 24 -5.42 6.75 1.57
C SER A 24 -4.04 7.38 1.70
N ASN A 25 -3.89 8.57 1.11
CA ASN A 25 -2.71 9.38 1.29
C ASN A 25 -2.71 9.85 2.75
N LEU A 26 -2.16 9.05 3.67
CA LEU A 26 -2.10 9.44 5.10
C LEU A 26 -1.29 10.72 5.34
N ALA A 27 -0.50 11.15 4.36
CA ALA A 27 0.17 12.45 4.38
C ALA A 27 -0.73 13.62 3.93
N SER A 28 -1.89 13.35 3.30
CA SER A 28 -2.87 14.38 2.95
C SER A 28 -3.61 14.85 4.20
N ALA A 29 -3.96 16.14 4.25
CA ALA A 29 -4.64 16.77 5.38
C ALA A 29 -5.96 16.07 5.80
N SER A 30 -6.56 15.28 4.89
CA SER A 30 -7.74 14.44 5.15
C SER A 30 -7.51 13.36 6.22
N SER A 31 -6.27 12.96 6.50
CA SER A 31 -5.97 11.96 7.54
C SER A 31 -6.01 12.54 8.96
N LYS A 32 -5.85 13.85 9.12
CA LYS A 32 -5.78 14.50 10.44
C LYS A 32 -7.16 14.77 11.04
N GLU A 33 -8.16 15.01 10.20
CA GLU A 33 -9.54 15.28 10.61
C GLU A 33 -10.55 14.47 9.75
N PRO A 34 -10.50 13.13 9.77
CA PRO A 34 -11.34 12.28 8.90
C PRO A 34 -12.85 12.42 9.17
N TRP A 35 -13.20 13.00 10.32
CA TRP A 35 -14.58 13.28 10.74
C TRP A 35 -15.12 14.60 10.20
N LYS A 36 -14.27 15.48 9.65
CA LYS A 36 -14.62 16.86 9.32
C LYS A 36 -15.10 16.97 7.88
N VAL A 37 -16.25 17.61 7.71
CA VAL A 37 -16.81 17.94 6.40
C VAL A 37 -16.79 19.44 6.23
N GLU A 38 -16.09 19.93 5.21
CA GLU A 38 -16.11 21.35 4.83
C GLU A 38 -17.53 21.75 4.41
N GLY A 39 -18.04 22.83 5.01
CA GLY A 39 -19.40 23.34 4.74
C GLY A 39 -20.50 22.75 5.64
N ASP A 40 -20.17 21.85 6.55
CA ASP A 40 -21.11 21.35 7.57
C ASP A 40 -21.12 22.25 8.83
N THR A 41 -22.13 22.10 9.69
CA THR A 41 -22.23 22.87 10.93
C THR A 41 -21.15 22.46 11.93
N GLU A 42 -20.67 23.44 12.71
CA GLU A 42 -19.67 23.21 13.75
C GLU A 42 -20.14 22.16 14.77
N GLU A 43 -21.43 22.20 15.14
CA GLU A 43 -22.03 21.24 16.06
C GLU A 43 -21.98 19.81 15.52
N ARG A 44 -22.28 19.62 14.23
CA ARG A 44 -22.26 18.30 13.60
C ARG A 44 -20.84 17.77 13.43
N ASN A 45 -19.90 18.64 13.09
CA ASN A 45 -18.48 18.33 13.02
C ASN A 45 -17.92 17.94 14.41
N GLU A 46 -18.27 18.66 15.48
CA GLU A 46 -17.89 18.30 16.86
C GLU A 46 -18.52 16.98 17.32
N LYS A 47 -19.78 16.72 16.95
CA LYS A 47 -20.41 15.42 17.20
C LYS A 47 -19.68 14.30 16.46
N ALA A 48 -19.32 14.51 15.20
CA ALA A 48 -18.56 13.54 14.41
C ALA A 48 -17.19 13.29 15.03
N ARG A 49 -16.48 14.34 15.47
CA ARG A 49 -15.19 14.23 16.16
C ARG A 49 -15.28 13.33 17.39
N ARG A 50 -16.32 13.47 18.22
CA ARG A 50 -16.54 12.58 19.37
C ARG A 50 -16.84 11.14 18.93
N ALA A 51 -17.73 10.95 17.97
CA ALA A 51 -18.09 9.62 17.47
C ALA A 51 -16.88 8.88 16.86
N TYR A 52 -16.00 9.59 16.16
CA TYR A 52 -14.79 9.02 15.56
C TYR A 52 -13.71 8.67 16.60
N SER A 53 -13.79 9.13 17.85
CA SER A 53 -12.84 8.72 18.89
C SER A 53 -12.89 7.22 19.22
N ALA A 54 -13.99 6.53 18.87
CA ALA A 54 -14.14 5.08 19.04
C ALA A 54 -13.72 4.27 17.79
N VAL A 55 -13.22 4.94 16.74
CA VAL A 55 -12.79 4.29 15.50
C VAL A 55 -11.29 4.04 15.50
N LEU A 56 -10.90 2.82 15.17
CA LEU A 56 -9.54 2.41 14.89
C LEU A 56 -9.35 2.25 13.38
N THR A 57 -8.49 3.08 12.80
CA THR A 57 -8.17 3.00 11.37
C THR A 57 -7.02 2.03 11.14
N VAL A 58 -7.27 0.97 10.37
CA VAL A 58 -6.23 0.07 9.87
C VAL A 58 -5.70 0.63 8.56
N THR A 59 -4.41 0.95 8.53
CA THR A 59 -3.74 1.55 7.37
C THR A 59 -2.48 0.80 6.99
N SER A 60 -2.08 0.92 5.72
CA SER A 60 -0.71 0.65 5.31
C SER A 60 0.23 1.61 6.03
N PRO A 61 1.37 1.13 6.59
CA PRO A 61 2.41 2.00 7.11
C PRO A 61 2.86 3.01 6.05
N ALA A 62 3.06 4.26 6.46
CA ALA A 62 3.72 5.23 5.61
C ALA A 62 5.18 4.78 5.40
N PRO A 63 5.72 4.81 4.17
CA PRO A 63 7.10 4.42 3.97
C PRO A 63 8.00 5.58 4.44
N GLU A 64 8.62 5.41 5.60
CA GLU A 64 9.49 6.42 6.23
C GLU A 64 10.98 6.21 5.92
N LYS A 65 11.31 5.20 5.12
CA LYS A 65 12.70 4.85 4.77
C LYS A 65 13.30 5.92 3.85
N GLU A 66 14.56 6.26 4.09
CA GLU A 66 15.29 7.29 3.33
C GLU A 66 15.32 7.00 1.83
N GLU A 67 15.45 5.72 1.46
CA GLU A 67 15.47 5.28 0.07
C GLU A 67 14.12 5.53 -0.64
N TYR A 68 13.00 5.33 0.05
CA TYR A 68 11.68 5.65 -0.48
C TYR A 68 11.51 7.16 -0.69
N LEU A 69 11.96 7.96 0.27
CA LEU A 69 11.86 9.41 0.18
C LEU A 69 12.66 9.95 -1.01
N ALA A 70 13.89 9.44 -1.20
CA ALA A 70 14.73 9.78 -2.34
C ALA A 70 14.09 9.34 -3.68
N PHE A 71 13.52 8.14 -3.75
CA PHE A 71 12.77 7.68 -4.91
C PHE A 71 11.55 8.57 -5.20
N SER A 72 10.77 8.88 -4.16
CA SER A 72 9.59 9.74 -4.25
C SER A 72 9.95 11.11 -4.80
N ASP A 73 11.06 11.71 -4.36
CA ASP A 73 11.52 13.01 -4.84
C ASP A 73 11.89 12.96 -6.33
N GLN A 74 12.56 11.89 -6.78
CA GLN A 74 12.86 11.70 -8.21
C GLN A 74 11.59 11.54 -9.04
N VAL A 75 10.60 10.79 -8.55
CA VAL A 75 9.30 10.65 -9.22
C VAL A 75 8.59 11.99 -9.34
N LYS A 76 8.59 12.80 -8.28
CA LYS A 76 7.98 14.14 -8.28
C LYS A 76 8.63 15.06 -9.32
N VAL A 77 9.96 15.08 -9.38
CA VAL A 77 10.71 15.86 -10.38
C VAL A 77 10.40 15.38 -11.80
N LEU A 78 10.37 14.07 -12.02
CA LEU A 78 10.07 13.50 -13.34
C LEU A 78 8.63 13.79 -13.78
N ALA A 79 7.67 13.68 -12.86
CA ALA A 79 6.26 13.99 -13.12
C ALA A 79 6.08 15.45 -13.55
N ALA A 80 6.73 16.39 -12.86
CA ALA A 80 6.66 17.81 -13.19
C ALA A 80 7.30 18.12 -14.55
N THR A 81 8.48 17.56 -14.81
CA THR A 81 9.29 17.90 -15.99
C THR A 81 8.80 17.21 -17.28
N LYS A 82 8.30 15.99 -17.18
CA LYS A 82 7.98 15.15 -18.36
C LYS A 82 6.48 14.95 -18.58
N TYR A 83 5.68 14.99 -17.53
CA TYR A 83 4.25 14.66 -17.58
C TYR A 83 3.33 15.84 -17.21
N ASN A 84 3.91 17.02 -16.98
CA ASN A 84 3.18 18.23 -16.58
C ASN A 84 2.25 18.00 -15.36
N TYR A 85 2.72 17.18 -14.42
CA TYR A 85 1.99 16.84 -13.20
C TYR A 85 2.79 17.27 -11.98
N THR A 86 2.22 18.20 -11.21
CA THR A 86 2.82 18.72 -9.98
C THR A 86 2.05 18.20 -8.80
N PHE A 87 2.74 17.45 -7.93
CA PHE A 87 2.18 16.96 -6.69
C PHE A 87 1.76 18.12 -5.77
N GLY A 88 0.59 17.99 -5.15
CA GLY A 88 0.07 18.94 -4.18
C GLY A 88 0.89 18.99 -2.88
N LYS A 89 0.65 20.02 -2.08
CA LYS A 89 1.31 20.17 -0.77
C LYS A 89 0.90 19.00 0.14
N GLY A 90 1.89 18.24 0.61
CA GLY A 90 1.66 17.06 1.46
C GLY A 90 1.21 15.81 0.68
N GLU A 91 1.12 15.89 -0.65
CA GLU A 91 0.87 14.72 -1.47
C GLU A 91 2.10 13.81 -1.50
N VAL A 92 1.87 12.53 -1.25
CA VAL A 92 2.89 11.48 -1.28
C VAL A 92 2.79 10.70 -2.56
N VAL A 93 3.93 10.23 -3.07
CA VAL A 93 3.93 9.22 -4.12
C VAL A 93 3.27 7.97 -3.56
N SER A 94 2.46 7.30 -4.37
CA SER A 94 1.80 6.05 -3.96
C SER A 94 2.81 4.90 -3.95
N THR A 95 2.70 4.00 -2.96
CA THR A 95 3.47 2.75 -2.90
C THR A 95 3.25 1.86 -4.12
N PHE A 96 2.12 2.01 -4.84
CA PHE A 96 1.92 1.33 -6.13
C PHE A 96 2.93 1.77 -7.19
N VAL A 97 3.29 3.05 -7.23
CA VAL A 97 4.29 3.56 -8.19
C VAL A 97 5.64 2.92 -7.92
N ALA A 98 6.01 2.80 -6.66
CA ALA A 98 7.19 2.07 -6.25
C ALA A 98 7.12 0.57 -6.61
N ALA A 99 5.99 -0.09 -6.34
CA ALA A 99 5.82 -1.49 -6.69
C ALA A 99 5.96 -1.74 -8.20
N PHE A 100 5.47 -0.84 -9.06
CA PHE A 100 5.67 -0.93 -10.51
C PHE A 100 7.13 -0.70 -10.90
N TYR A 101 7.83 0.23 -10.25
CA TYR A 101 9.27 0.42 -10.47
C TYR A 101 10.05 -0.85 -10.14
N ASP A 102 9.79 -1.45 -8.97
CA ASP A 102 10.42 -2.70 -8.54
C ASP A 102 10.05 -3.88 -9.46
N ALA A 103 8.81 -3.94 -9.96
CA ALA A 103 8.36 -4.97 -10.90
C ALA A 103 9.11 -4.92 -12.24
N VAL A 104 9.41 -3.72 -12.77
CA VAL A 104 10.20 -3.57 -14.00
C VAL A 104 11.65 -4.01 -13.78
N LEU A 105 12.24 -3.69 -12.62
CA LEU A 105 13.58 -4.16 -12.27
C LEU A 105 13.63 -5.68 -12.13
N LEU A 106 12.67 -6.27 -11.43
CA LEU A 106 12.53 -7.72 -11.30
C LEU A 106 12.38 -8.40 -12.67
N TYR A 107 11.57 -7.81 -13.56
CA TYR A 107 11.42 -8.28 -14.93
C TYR A 107 12.73 -8.22 -15.70
N ALA A 108 13.45 -7.10 -15.66
CA ALA A 108 14.72 -6.95 -16.36
C ALA A 108 15.77 -7.97 -15.88
N LEU A 109 15.83 -8.22 -14.57
CA LEU A 109 16.72 -9.21 -13.98
C LEU A 109 16.36 -10.65 -14.42
N ALA A 110 15.08 -11.02 -14.34
CA ALA A 110 14.62 -12.33 -14.75
C ALA A 110 14.78 -12.57 -16.26
N LEU A 111 14.53 -11.55 -17.08
CA LEU A 111 14.74 -11.59 -18.52
C LEU A 111 16.23 -11.77 -18.85
N ASN A 112 17.12 -11.03 -18.19
CA ASN A 112 18.56 -11.18 -18.36
C ASN A 112 19.04 -12.60 -18.03
N ASP A 113 18.51 -13.21 -16.97
CA ASP A 113 18.84 -14.60 -16.61
C ASP A 113 18.23 -15.62 -17.58
N THR A 114 17.12 -15.28 -18.24
CA THR A 114 16.51 -16.11 -19.29
C THR A 114 17.29 -16.02 -20.60
N LEU A 115 17.82 -14.84 -20.94
CA LEU A 115 18.67 -14.61 -22.11
C LEU A 115 20.03 -15.33 -22.04
N ARG A 116 20.52 -15.59 -20.83
CA ARG A 116 21.82 -16.27 -20.59
C ARG A 116 21.73 -17.79 -20.67
N ASP A 117 20.54 -18.36 -20.59
CA ASP A 117 20.35 -19.80 -20.78
C ASP A 117 20.47 -20.13 -22.27
N VAL A 118 21.67 -20.58 -22.65
CA VAL A 118 22.06 -20.90 -24.03
C VAL A 118 21.31 -22.12 -24.59
N GLU A 119 20.61 -22.87 -23.73
CA GLU A 119 19.90 -24.09 -24.08
C GLU A 119 18.57 -23.85 -24.80
N ASP A 120 17.97 -22.64 -24.70
CA ASP A 120 16.72 -22.32 -25.40
C ASP A 120 16.79 -20.99 -26.17
N PRO A 121 16.95 -21.00 -27.51
CA PRO A 121 16.92 -19.80 -28.34
C PRO A 121 15.54 -19.10 -28.36
N ARG A 122 14.48 -19.73 -27.82
CA ARG A 122 13.16 -19.12 -27.59
C ARG A 122 12.97 -18.63 -26.15
N GLY A 123 13.95 -18.81 -25.26
CA GLY A 123 13.86 -18.45 -23.85
C GLY A 123 13.29 -17.04 -23.59
N PRO A 124 13.72 -15.98 -24.30
CA PRO A 124 13.18 -14.63 -24.11
C PRO A 124 11.72 -14.45 -24.54
N LEU A 125 11.21 -15.35 -25.39
CA LEU A 125 9.81 -15.40 -25.82
C LEU A 125 8.97 -16.35 -24.96
N ASP A 126 9.59 -17.18 -24.12
CA ASP A 126 8.92 -17.99 -23.10
C ASP A 126 8.67 -17.16 -21.83
N GLY A 127 7.52 -16.48 -21.80
CA GLY A 127 7.08 -15.73 -20.63
C GLY A 127 7.00 -16.58 -19.36
N ALA A 128 6.72 -17.88 -19.46
CA ALA A 128 6.68 -18.76 -18.29
C ALA A 128 8.09 -19.01 -17.74
N ALA A 129 9.11 -19.10 -18.58
CA ALA A 129 10.51 -19.17 -18.15
C ALA A 129 10.92 -17.90 -17.40
N VAL A 130 10.56 -16.73 -17.92
CA VAL A 130 10.82 -15.44 -17.25
C VAL A 130 10.14 -15.38 -15.89
N ILE A 131 8.85 -15.73 -15.79
CA ILE A 131 8.10 -15.71 -14.52
C ILE A 131 8.69 -16.70 -13.51
N ARG A 132 9.08 -17.92 -13.92
CA ARG A 132 9.75 -18.89 -13.04
C ARG A 132 11.04 -18.33 -12.43
N LYS A 133 11.78 -17.51 -13.18
CA LYS A 133 13.01 -16.84 -12.71
C LYS A 133 12.76 -15.59 -11.85
N MET A 134 11.52 -15.10 -11.78
CA MET A 134 11.12 -14.08 -10.81
C MET A 134 10.83 -14.68 -9.43
N TRP A 135 10.32 -15.91 -9.40
CA TRP A 135 9.92 -16.58 -8.16
C TRP A 135 11.12 -16.92 -7.27
N ASN A 136 10.88 -16.87 -5.95
CA ASN A 136 11.87 -17.17 -4.91
C ASN A 136 13.19 -16.38 -5.05
N ARG A 137 13.13 -15.21 -5.69
CA ARG A 137 14.28 -14.32 -5.89
C ARG A 137 14.31 -13.24 -4.82
N THR A 138 15.48 -13.05 -4.23
CA THR A 138 15.79 -11.85 -3.45
C THR A 138 16.65 -10.92 -4.28
N PHE A 139 16.17 -9.71 -4.54
CA PHE A 139 16.99 -8.60 -5.01
C PHE A 139 16.88 -7.45 -4.00
N GLN A 140 17.88 -6.57 -4.00
CA GLN A 140 17.82 -5.35 -3.20
C GLN A 140 16.73 -4.47 -3.81
N GLU A 141 15.52 -4.61 -3.26
CA GLU A 141 14.40 -3.74 -3.56
C GLU A 141 14.73 -2.39 -2.95
N PHE A 142 14.80 -1.35 -3.79
CA PHE A 142 15.11 0.00 -3.34
C PHE A 142 13.98 0.59 -2.47
N THR A 143 12.80 -0.05 -2.44
CA THR A 143 11.61 0.57 -1.86
C THR A 143 10.84 -0.26 -0.82
N ILE A 144 10.65 -1.58 -1.01
CA ILE A 144 9.75 -2.39 -0.16
C ILE A 144 10.50 -3.51 0.56
N ASN A 145 11.39 -3.17 1.50
CA ASN A 145 11.90 -4.16 2.44
C ASN A 145 10.88 -4.44 3.57
N GLU A 146 9.76 -5.08 3.25
CA GLU A 146 8.98 -5.84 4.23
C GLU A 146 9.37 -7.34 4.13
N SER A 147 9.45 -7.98 5.29
CA SER A 147 10.08 -9.29 5.54
C SER A 147 9.74 -10.37 4.49
N LYS A 148 10.77 -10.86 3.81
CA LYS A 148 10.74 -11.95 2.82
C LYS A 148 10.72 -13.36 3.42
N ASP A 149 10.14 -13.55 4.61
CA ASP A 149 10.12 -14.89 5.23
C ASP A 149 8.93 -15.76 4.78
N HIS A 150 7.98 -15.22 4.00
CA HIS A 150 6.86 -16.07 3.53
C HIS A 150 6.07 -15.58 2.31
N LEU A 151 6.54 -14.59 1.56
CA LEU A 151 5.71 -13.94 0.53
C LEU A 151 5.51 -14.73 -0.77
N MET A 152 6.17 -15.88 -0.96
CA MET A 152 6.04 -16.69 -2.18
C MET A 152 5.95 -18.21 -1.93
N ALA A 153 5.77 -18.64 -0.67
CA ALA A 153 5.61 -20.04 -0.32
C ALA A 153 4.14 -20.46 -0.36
N GLY A 154 3.58 -20.56 -1.57
CA GLY A 154 2.23 -21.08 -1.76
C GLY A 154 1.81 -20.99 -3.22
N ASN A 155 1.20 -22.05 -3.74
CA ASN A 155 0.63 -22.14 -5.09
C ASN A 155 -0.56 -21.18 -5.29
N VAL A 156 -0.34 -19.87 -5.21
CA VAL A 156 -1.35 -18.84 -5.48
C VAL A 156 -0.71 -17.76 -6.36
N PRO A 157 -1.22 -17.52 -7.59
CA PRO A 157 -0.63 -16.53 -8.46
C PRO A 157 -1.10 -15.12 -8.06
N VAL A 158 -0.17 -14.17 -8.12
CA VAL A 158 -0.38 -12.71 -8.28
C VAL A 158 -0.72 -11.91 -6.99
N PHE A 159 0.22 -11.02 -6.62
CA PHE A 159 0.12 -9.91 -5.65
C PHE A 159 -0.56 -10.20 -4.30
N THR A 160 0.20 -10.70 -3.32
CA THR A 160 -0.23 -10.70 -1.91
C THR A 160 0.48 -9.58 -1.15
N LEU A 161 -0.25 -8.49 -0.85
CA LEU A 161 0.15 -7.47 0.12
C LEU A 161 -0.22 -7.99 1.52
N VAL A 162 0.77 -8.35 2.34
CA VAL A 162 0.53 -8.89 3.70
C VAL A 162 0.74 -7.78 4.74
N LEU A 163 -0.34 -7.28 5.33
CA LEU A 163 -0.30 -6.45 6.54
C LEU A 163 -0.05 -7.34 7.78
N ARG A 164 1.02 -7.06 8.53
CA ARG A 164 1.26 -7.68 9.83
C ARG A 164 0.85 -6.72 10.95
N VAL A 165 -0.34 -6.92 11.53
CA VAL A 165 -0.71 -6.24 12.79
C VAL A 165 0.03 -6.92 13.94
N SER A 166 0.92 -6.17 14.59
CA SER A 166 1.62 -6.58 15.81
C SER A 166 0.64 -6.64 16.98
N MET A 167 -0.09 -7.75 17.11
CA MET A 167 -0.66 -8.24 18.37
C MET A 167 -1.19 -9.67 18.17
N GLY A 168 -0.31 -10.67 18.33
CA GLY A 168 -0.63 -12.02 18.81
C GLY A 168 -1.65 -12.92 18.06
N CYS A 169 -2.36 -12.46 17.03
CA CYS A 169 -3.36 -13.25 16.30
C CYS A 169 -3.24 -12.97 14.80
N SER A 170 -2.87 -13.99 14.03
CA SER A 170 -2.86 -13.94 12.57
C SER A 170 -4.30 -14.04 12.04
N LEU A 171 -4.90 -12.90 11.69
CA LEU A 171 -6.06 -12.87 10.80
C LEU A 171 -5.55 -12.66 9.36
N ALA A 172 -5.57 -13.72 8.55
CA ALA A 172 -5.36 -13.61 7.11
C ALA A 172 -6.68 -13.19 6.46
N LEU A 173 -6.82 -11.92 6.10
CA LEU A 173 -7.98 -11.44 5.34
C LEU A 173 -7.64 -11.55 3.84
N ILE A 174 -8.15 -12.59 3.19
CA ILE A 174 -8.06 -12.74 1.74
C ILE A 174 -9.14 -11.86 1.11
N ALA A 175 -8.77 -10.69 0.62
CA ALA A 175 -9.66 -9.86 -0.19
C ALA A 175 -9.66 -10.39 -1.64
N TYR A 176 -10.68 -11.17 -1.99
CA TYR A 176 -11.01 -11.46 -3.39
C TYR A 176 -11.67 -10.22 -4.00
N TYR A 177 -11.09 -9.66 -5.07
CA TYR A 177 -11.82 -8.78 -5.98
C TYR A 177 -12.41 -9.63 -7.10
N GLN A 178 -13.75 -9.63 -7.22
CA GLN A 178 -14.47 -9.99 -8.45
C GLN A 178 -14.66 -8.73 -9.31
#